data_AF-A0A8S2UBT3-F1
#
_entry.id   AF-A0A8S2UBT3-F1
#
_cell.length_a   1.000
_cell.length_b   1.000
_cell.length_c   1.000
_cell.angle_alpha   90.00
_cell.angle_beta   90.00
_cell.angle_gamma   90.00
#
_symmetry.space_group_name_H-M   'P 1'
#
loop_
_entity.id
_entity.type
_entity.pdbx_description
1 polymer ?
#
loop_
_entity_poly.entity_id
_entity_poly.type
_entity_poly.pdbx_seq_one_letter_code
_entity_poly.pdbx_strand_id
1 'polypeptide(L)' 'AENRRKNKILADEFKAKGNDAFHQQLYEQAIDYYTQGLNAKKDYDILYTNRAQVYVKQGRYEDAINDCDW' A
#
# COMPACT_ATOMS: atom_id res chain seq x y z
N ALA A 1 -15.86 11.00 -13.82
CA ALA A 1 -14.46 11.42 -14.06
C ALA A 1 -13.81 12.01 -12.80
N GLU A 2 -14.48 12.94 -12.12
CA GLU A 2 -13.93 13.64 -10.94
C GLU A 2 -13.66 12.72 -9.73
N ASN A 3 -14.60 11.85 -9.36
CA ASN A 3 -14.41 10.93 -8.22
C ASN A 3 -13.23 9.96 -8.43
N ARG A 4 -13.04 9.45 -9.66
CA ARG A 4 -11.87 8.63 -10.00
C ARG A 4 -10.56 9.40 -9.83
N ARG A 5 -10.55 10.68 -10.19
CA ARG A 5 -9.39 11.57 -9.99
C ARG A 5 -9.12 11.82 -8.51
N LYS A 6 -10.16 12.13 -7.72
CA LYS A 6 -10.05 12.31 -6.26
C LYS A 6 -9.51 11.06 -5.57
N ASN A 7 -10.06 9.89 -5.90
CA ASN A 7 -9.60 8.61 -5.36
C ASN A 7 -8.14 8.32 -5.72
N LYS A 8 -7.71 8.67 -6.95
CA LYS A 8 -6.30 8.52 -7.35
C LYS A 8 -5.39 9.43 -6.51
N ILE A 9 -5.75 10.70 -6.34
CA ILE A 9 -4.97 11.64 -5.51
C ILE A 9 -4.86 11.12 -4.08
N LEU A 10 -5.98 10.69 -3.49
CA LEU A 10 -6.00 10.14 -2.14
C LEU A 10 -5.11 8.88 -2.02
N ALA A 11 -5.17 7.97 -3.01
CA ALA A 11 -4.32 6.79 -3.02
C ALA A 11 -2.83 7.14 -3.18
N ASP A 12 -2.49 8.18 -3.96
CA ASP A 12 -1.12 8.68 -4.10
C ASP A 12 -0.60 9.33 -2.80
N GLU A 13 -1.44 10.04 -2.05
CA GLU A 13 -1.08 10.57 -0.73
C GLU A 13 -0.79 9.45 0.28
N PHE A 14 -1.65 8.43 0.30
CA PHE A 14 -1.43 7.25 1.15
C PHE A 14 -0.18 6.46 0.75
N LYS A 15 0.10 6.33 -0.55
CA LYS A 15 1.35 5.75 -1.05
C LYS A 15 2.56 6.52 -0.50
N ALA A 16 2.54 7.85 -0.57
CA ALA A 16 3.64 8.68 -0.07
C ALA A 16 3.86 8.49 1.44
N LYS A 17 2.79 8.48 2.24
CA LYS A 17 2.85 8.21 3.69
C LYS A 17 3.36 6.81 4.01
N GLY A 18 2.90 5.80 3.26
CA GLY A 18 3.36 4.43 3.42
C GLY A 18 4.85 4.26 3.10
N ASN A 19 5.34 4.93 2.05
CA ASN A 19 6.75 4.93 1.70
C ASN A 19 7.61 5.58 2.80
N ASP A 20 7.18 6.72 3.34
CA ASP A 20 7.86 7.40 4.45
C ASP A 20 7.92 6.51 5.70
N ALA A 21 6.78 5.92 6.10
CA ALA A 21 6.72 4.97 7.21
C ALA A 21 7.64 3.75 6.98
N PHE A 22 7.68 3.22 5.75
CA PHE A 22 8.58 2.11 5.39
C PHE A 22 10.06 2.50 5.53
N HIS A 23 10.46 3.69 5.08
CA HIS A 23 11.82 4.20 5.25
C HIS A 23 12.20 4.38 6.73
N GLN A 24 11.23 4.71 7.58
CA GLN A 24 11.39 4.78 9.03
C GLN A 24 11.29 3.41 9.74
N GLN A 25 11.15 2.32 8.98
CA GLN A 25 10.96 0.95 9.49
C GLN A 25 9.69 0.76 10.34
N LEU A 26 8.72 1.68 10.22
CA LEU A 26 7.41 1.62 10.86
C LEU A 26 6.47 0.73 10.03
N TYR A 27 6.77 -0.56 10.00
CA TYR A 27 6.15 -1.50 9.05
C TYR A 27 4.62 -1.62 9.18
N GLU A 28 4.07 -1.74 10.39
CA GLU A 28 2.61 -1.81 10.58
C GLU A 28 1.91 -0.53 10.12
N GLN A 29 2.53 0.65 10.32
CA GLN A 29 1.99 1.91 9.82
C GLN A 29 2.07 1.99 8.29
N ALA A 30 3.16 1.50 7.69
CA ALA A 30 3.28 1.44 6.24
C ALA A 30 2.18 0.55 5.62
N ILE A 31 1.91 -0.61 6.23
CA ILE A 31 0.83 -1.52 5.82
C ILE A 31 -0.54 -0.84 5.90
N ASP A 32 -0.82 -0.14 7.00
CA ASP A 32 -2.08 0.58 7.18
C ASP A 32 -2.26 1.66 6.11
N TYR A 33 -1.23 2.48 5.85
CA TYR A 33 -1.29 3.49 4.80
C TYR A 33 -1.52 2.90 3.42
N TYR A 34 -0.78 1.84 3.03
CA TYR A 34 -1.02 1.20 1.73
C TYR A 34 -2.43 0.61 1.63
N THR A 35 -2.95 0.04 2.71
CA THR A 35 -4.32 -0.49 2.78
C THR A 35 -5.36 0.62 2.62
N GLN A 36 -5.18 1.78 3.24
CA GLN A 36 -6.05 2.94 3.04
C GLN A 36 -6.00 3.45 1.58
N GLY A 37 -4.82 3.45 0.96
CA GLY A 37 -4.68 3.78 -0.46
C GLY A 37 -5.45 2.81 -1.37
N LEU A 38 -5.38 1.50 -1.08
CA LEU A 38 -6.12 0.47 -1.80
C LEU A 38 -7.63 0.55 -1.60
N ASN A 39 -8.08 0.97 -0.41
CA ASN A 39 -9.51 1.24 -0.17
C ASN A 39 -10.02 2.41 -1.03
N ALA A 40 -9.18 3.41 -1.30
CA ALA A 40 -9.53 4.51 -2.20
C ALA A 40 -9.49 4.08 -3.68
N LYS A 41 -8.47 3.31 -4.06
CA LYS A 41 -8.27 2.83 -5.43
C LYS A 41 -7.73 1.39 -5.40
N LYS A 42 -8.64 0.43 -5.53
CA LYS A 42 -8.31 -1.00 -5.52
C LYS A 42 -7.39 -1.36 -6.69
N ASP A 43 -7.65 -0.88 -7.90
CA ASP A 43 -6.84 -1.07 -9.11
C ASP A 43 -5.55 -0.23 -9.12
N TYR A 44 -4.76 -0.33 -8.05
CA TYR A 44 -3.47 0.34 -7.94
C TYR A 44 -2.36 -0.62 -7.53
N ASP A 45 -1.87 -1.37 -8.52
CA ASP A 45 -0.90 -2.47 -8.39
C ASP A 45 0.36 -2.10 -7.60
N ILE A 46 0.82 -0.84 -7.70
CA ILE A 46 1.97 -0.32 -6.96
C ILE A 46 1.77 -0.44 -5.44
N LEU A 47 0.55 -0.22 -4.94
CA LEU A 47 0.28 -0.31 -3.51
C LEU A 47 0.32 -1.75 -3.00
N TYR A 48 -0.13 -2.72 -3.79
CA TYR A 48 0.03 -4.14 -3.47
C TYR A 48 1.51 -4.54 -3.44
N THR A 49 2.27 -4.12 -4.45
CA THR A 49 3.72 -4.39 -4.51
C THR A 49 4.44 -3.82 -3.29
N ASN A 50 4.13 -2.57 -2.92
CA ASN A 50 4.76 -1.93 -1.77
C ASN A 50 4.36 -2.60 -0.44
N ARG A 51 3.09 -3.00 -0.28
CA ARG A 51 2.61 -3.69 0.92
C ARG A 51 3.21 -5.10 1.04
N ALA A 52 3.29 -5.84 -0.07
CA ALA A 52 3.98 -7.13 -0.15
C ALA A 52 5.46 -7.01 0.28
N GLN A 53 6.16 -5.95 -0.16
CA GLN A 53 7.54 -5.71 0.28
C GLN A 53 7.65 -5.51 1.80
N VAL A 54 6.69 -4.83 2.42
CA VAL A 54 6.66 -4.67 3.88
C VAL A 54 6.45 -6.02 4.57
N TYR A 55 5.50 -6.83 4.09
CA TYR A 55 5.28 -8.16 4.61
C TYR A 55 6.52 -9.05 4.51
N VAL A 56 7.24 -9.00 3.38
CA VAL A 56 8.53 -9.70 3.23
C VAL A 56 9.55 -9.23 4.27
N LYS A 57 9.65 -7.93 4.55
CA LYS A 57 10.56 -7.40 5.59
C LYS A 57 10.21 -7.86 7.00
N GLN A 58 8.94 -8.15 7.26
CA GLN A 58 8.47 -8.70 8.54
C GLN A 58 8.50 -10.24 8.59
N GLY A 59 8.88 -10.92 7.51
CA GLY A 59 8.84 -12.38 7.41
C GLY A 59 7.42 -12.96 7.22
N ARG A 60 6.44 -12.13 6.89
CA ARG A 60 5.04 -12.50 6.64
C ARG A 60 4.85 -12.91 5.18
N TYR A 61 5.46 -14.03 4.78
CA TYR A 61 5.53 -14.40 3.37
C TYR A 61 4.18 -14.78 2.75
N GLU A 62 3.26 -15.38 3.52
CA GLU A 62 1.92 -15.71 3.04
C GLU A 62 1.12 -14.45 2.68
N ASP A 63 1.21 -13.41 3.51
CA ASP A 63 0.58 -12.12 3.23
C ASP A 63 1.18 -11.44 1.99
N ALA A 64 2.49 -11.55 1.80
CA ALA A 64 3.16 -11.04 0.61
C ALA A 64 2.71 -11.77 -0.67
N ILE A 65 2.56 -13.09 -0.62
CA ILE A 65 2.07 -13.88 -1.75
C ILE A 65 0.62 -13.50 -2.08
N ASN A 66 -0.24 -13.37 -1.06
CA ASN A 66 -1.63 -12.93 -1.25
C ASN A 66 -1.72 -11.56 -1.94
N ASP A 67 -0.79 -10.63 -1.65
CA ASP A 67 -0.72 -9.34 -2.33
C ASP A 67 -0.21 -9.43 -3.78
N CYS A 68 0.59 -10.46 -4.12
CA CYS A 68 1.03 -10.71 -5.49
C CYS A 68 -0.04 -11.37 -6.37
N ASP A 69 -1.02 -12.05 -5.77
CA ASP A 69 -2.09 -12.75 -6.47
C ASP A 69 -3.32 -11.86 -6.76
N TRP A 70 -3.29 -10.60 -6.30
CA TRP A 70 -4.35 -9.62 -6.53
C TRP A 70 -4.30 -8.99 -7.93
#